data_AF-A0A1I5UXX8-F1
#
_entry.id   AF-A0A1I5UXX8-F1
#
_cell.length_a   1.000
_cell.length_b   1.000
_cell.length_c   1.000
_cell.angle_alpha   90.00
_cell.angle_beta   90.00
_cell.angle_gamma   90.00
#
_symmetry.space_group_name_H-M   'P 1'
#
loop_
_entity.id
_entity.type
_entity.pdbx_description
1 polymer ?
#
loop_
_entity_poly.entity_id
_entity_poly.type
_entity_poly.pdbx_seq_one_letter_code
_entity_poly.pdbx_strand_id
1 'polypeptide(L)'
;MDIFLIILMYFFIIIANVIGFIYYRKKKSLYFAAFIILLLAVLFGTIGGALAVFIIRDAFAIFYGFQLGQYLIVNSIIVFLIAILVTAIKKFRN
;
A
#
# COMPACT_ATOMS: atom_id res chain seq x y z
N MET A 1 14.68 0.67 15.97
CA MET A 1 14.36 1.02 14.58
C MET A 1 14.85 2.44 14.36
N ASP A 2 15.75 2.66 13.42
CA ASP A 2 16.26 3.99 13.15
C ASP A 2 15.14 4.92 12.68
N ILE A 3 15.13 6.15 13.19
CA ILE A 3 14.15 7.20 12.84
C ILE A 3 14.02 7.36 11.32
N PHE A 4 15.14 7.21 10.61
CA PHE A 4 15.19 7.25 9.15
C PHE A 4 14.28 6.18 8.50
N LEU A 5 14.36 4.92 8.94
CA LEU A 5 13.56 3.83 8.36
C LEU A 5 12.07 4.01 8.69
N ILE A 6 11.75 4.52 9.88
CA ILE A 6 10.37 4.84 10.23
C ILE A 6 9.81 5.91 9.28
N ILE A 7 10.54 7.00 9.06
CA ILE A 7 10.14 8.07 8.14
C ILE A 7 9.97 7.53 6.72
N LEU A 8 10.91 6.70 6.26
CA LEU A 8 10.87 6.08 4.94
C LEU A 8 9.62 5.19 4.77
N MET A 9 9.20 4.49 5.82
CA MET A 9 8.01 3.63 5.80
C MET A 9 6.74 4.47 5.61
N TYR A 10 6.58 5.54 6.40
CA TYR A 10 5.46 6.47 6.25
C TYR A 10 5.46 7.13 4.87
N PHE A 11 6.63 7.49 4.34
CA PHE A 11 6.77 8.04 3.00
C PHE A 11 6.25 7.09 1.91
N PHE A 12 6.65 5.81 1.94
CA PHE A 12 6.13 4.81 1.00
C PHE A 12 4.61 4.62 1.12
N ILE A 13 4.08 4.61 2.35
CA ILE A 13 2.64 4.48 2.59
C ILE A 13 1.88 5.66 1.99
N ILE A 14 2.35 6.89 2.21
CA ILE A 14 1.73 8.10 1.68
C ILE A 14 1.73 8.06 0.14
N ILE A 15 2.87 7.75 -0.48
CA ILE A 15 2.98 7.67 -1.94
C ILE A 15 2.04 6.62 -2.52
N ALA A 16 1.98 5.44 -1.92
CA ALA A 16 1.11 4.37 -2.41
C ALA A 16 -0.36 4.79 -2.41
N ASN A 17 -0.81 5.49 -1.36
CA ASN A 17 -2.16 6.02 -1.26
C ASN A 17 -2.43 7.14 -2.27
N VAL A 18 -1.47 8.06 -2.46
CA VAL A 18 -1.58 9.13 -3.47
C VAL A 18 -1.71 8.53 -4.87
N ILE A 19 -0.90 7.52 -5.21
CA ILE A 19 -0.99 6.82 -6.50
C ILE A 19 -2.35 6.10 -6.63
N GLY A 20 -2.79 5.39 -5.59
CA GLY A 20 -4.11 4.76 -5.54
C GLY A 20 -5.25 5.76 -5.78
N PHE A 21 -5.16 6.95 -5.17
CA PHE A 21 -6.14 8.03 -5.35
C PHE A 21 -6.12 8.62 -6.77
N ILE A 22 -4.94 8.81 -7.36
CA ILE A 22 -4.81 9.27 -8.76
C ILE A 22 -5.50 8.28 -9.71
N TYR A 23 -5.29 6.98 -9.51
CA TYR A 23 -5.93 5.95 -10.33
C TYR A 23 -7.43 5.83 -10.09
N TYR A 24 -7.89 6.01 -8.85
CA TYR A 24 -9.32 6.16 -8.53
C TYR A 24 -9.94 7.29 -9.35
N ARG A 25 -9.32 8.47 -9.39
CA ARG A 25 -9.83 9.62 -10.14
C ARG A 25 -9.89 9.36 -11.64
N LYS A 26 -8.90 8.66 -12.20
CA LYS A 26 -8.84 8.33 -13.63
C LYS A 26 -9.89 7.29 -14.05
N LYS A 27 -10.08 6.23 -13.27
CA LYS A 27 -10.98 5.11 -13.61
C LYS A 27 -12.36 5.19 -12.95
N LYS A 28 -12.55 6.12 -12.01
CA LYS A 28 -13.76 6.27 -11.16
C LYS A 28 -14.18 4.96 -10.47
N SER A 29 -13.22 4.09 -10.16
CA SER A 29 -13.45 2.77 -9.58
C SER A 29 -12.57 2.56 -8.34
N LEU A 30 -13.22 2.34 -7.20
CA LEU A 30 -12.53 2.02 -5.94
C LEU A 30 -11.87 0.64 -5.99
N TYR A 31 -12.43 -0.32 -6.74
CA TYR A 31 -11.81 -1.62 -6.98
C TYR A 31 -10.45 -1.48 -7.66
N PHE A 32 -10.36 -0.60 -8.66
CA PHE A 32 -9.10 -0.36 -9.36
C PHE A 32 -8.07 0.31 -8.45
N ALA A 33 -8.50 1.22 -7.57
CA ALA A 33 -7.62 1.84 -6.59
C ALA A 33 -7.05 0.81 -5.60
N ALA A 34 -7.91 -0.05 -5.04
CA ALA A 34 -7.49 -1.13 -4.14
C ALA A 34 -6.48 -2.07 -4.82
N PHE A 35 -6.76 -2.48 -6.06
CA PHE A 35 -5.87 -3.33 -6.85
C PHE A 35 -4.50 -2.67 -7.09
N ILE A 36 -4.47 -1.38 -7.42
CA ILE A 36 -3.21 -0.64 -7.58
C ILE A 36 -2.44 -0.62 -6.26
N ILE A 37 -3.08 -0.31 -5.13
CA ILE A 37 -2.40 -0.31 -3.82
C ILE A 37 -1.83 -1.71 -3.49
N LEU A 38 -2.53 -2.79 -3.88
CA LEU A 38 -2.03 -4.17 -3.70
C LEU A 38 -0.75 -4.42 -4.49
N LEU A 39 -0.71 -4.01 -5.77
CA LEU A 39 0.49 -4.14 -6.60
C LEU A 39 1.65 -3.32 -6.04
N LEU A 40 1.36 -2.11 -5.56
CA LEU A 40 2.36 -1.28 -4.88
C LEU A 40 2.85 -1.88 -3.56
N ALA A 41 2.04 -2.68 -2.86
CA ALA A 41 2.46 -3.35 -1.65
C ALA A 41 3.63 -4.32 -1.90
N VAL A 42 3.55 -5.09 -2.99
CA VAL A 42 4.63 -5.99 -3.40
C VAL A 42 5.86 -5.17 -3.81
N LEU A 43 5.68 -4.18 -4.69
CA LEU A 43 6.80 -3.36 -5.20
C LEU A 43 7.51 -2.56 -4.10
N PHE A 44 6.77 -1.88 -3.23
CA PHE A 44 7.37 -1.09 -2.15
C PHE A 44 7.86 -1.97 -1.01
N GLY A 45 7.23 -3.12 -0.75
CA GLY A 45 7.77 -4.11 0.18
C GLY A 45 9.13 -4.65 -0.27
N THR A 46 9.28 -5.01 -1.54
CA THR A 46 10.55 -5.50 -2.08
C THR A 46 11.62 -4.40 -2.14
N ILE A 47 11.27 -3.20 -2.63
CA ILE A 47 12.21 -2.06 -2.68
C ILE A 47 12.62 -1.63 -1.27
N GLY A 48 11.66 -1.51 -0.35
CA GLY A 48 11.92 -1.16 1.04
C GLY A 48 12.82 -2.18 1.74
N GLY A 49 12.57 -3.47 1.53
CA GLY A 49 13.41 -4.55 2.05
C GLY A 49 14.84 -4.49 1.49
N ALA A 50 14.99 -4.34 0.18
CA ALA A 50 16.30 -4.23 -0.46
C ALA A 50 17.08 -3.00 0.04
N LEU A 51 16.42 -1.84 0.18
CA LEU A 51 17.03 -0.63 0.74
C LEU A 51 17.48 -0.83 2.19
N ALA A 52 16.64 -1.45 3.03
CA ALA A 52 16.98 -1.71 4.42
C ALA A 52 18.19 -2.65 4.56
N VAL A 53 18.24 -3.73 3.76
CA VAL A 53 19.39 -4.64 3.71
C VAL A 53 20.65 -3.90 3.26
N PHE A 54 20.56 -3.03 2.25
CA PHE A 54 21.71 -2.26 1.77
C PHE A 54 22.25 -1.27 2.82
N ILE A 55 21.37 -0.61 3.57
CA ILE A 55 21.75 0.40 4.56
C ILE A 55 22.28 -0.23 5.85
N ILE A 56 21.55 -1.20 6.41
CA ILE A 56 21.93 -1.86 7.67
C ILE A 56 23.07 -2.86 7.44
N ARG A 57 23.21 -3.37 6.21
CA ARG A 57 24.14 -4.45 5.82
C ARG A 57 23.89 -5.76 6.58
N ASP A 58 22.62 -6.02 6.85
CA ASP A 58 22.13 -7.23 7.52
C ASP A 58 20.97 -7.83 6.72
N ALA A 59 20.99 -9.14 6.49
CA ALA A 59 19.92 -9.86 5.81
C ALA A 59 18.59 -9.81 6.58
N PHE A 60 18.64 -9.75 7.93
CA PHE A 60 17.44 -9.61 8.76
C PHE A 60 16.72 -8.26 8.53
N ALA A 61 17.37 -7.26 7.95
CA ALA A 61 16.72 -6.01 7.61
C ALA A 61 15.60 -6.16 6.55
N ILE A 62 15.51 -7.30 5.86
CA ILE A 62 14.42 -7.60 4.93
C ILE A 62 13.03 -7.58 5.60
N PHE A 63 12.96 -7.83 6.92
CA PHE A 63 11.71 -7.75 7.69
C PHE A 63 11.07 -6.37 7.69
N TYR A 64 11.86 -5.30 7.51
CA TYR A 64 11.34 -3.96 7.28
C TYR A 64 10.46 -3.89 6.02
N GLY A 65 10.93 -4.48 4.91
CA GLY A 65 10.20 -4.54 3.66
C GLY A 65 8.92 -5.37 3.78
N PHE A 66 8.98 -6.50 4.50
CA PHE A 66 7.79 -7.30 4.80
C PHE A 66 6.76 -6.52 5.60
N GLN A 67 7.17 -5.78 6.63
CA GLN A 67 6.28 -4.97 7.44
C GLN A 67 5.62 -3.85 6.62
N LEU A 68 6.40 -3.15 5.78
CA LEU A 68 5.88 -2.14 4.86
C LEU A 68 4.86 -2.74 3.87
N GLY A 69 5.18 -3.88 3.27
CA GLY A 69 4.28 -4.60 2.36
C GLY A 69 2.99 -5.02 3.07
N GLN A 70 3.07 -5.53 4.30
CA GLN A 70 1.92 -5.90 5.10
C GLN A 70 0.98 -4.71 5.36
N TYR A 71 1.51 -3.54 5.75
CA TYR A 71 0.69 -2.35 5.93
C TYR A 71 -0.06 -1.96 4.65
N LEU A 72 0.58 -2.04 3.48
CA LEU A 72 -0.03 -1.73 2.20
C LEU A 72 -1.06 -2.77 1.74
N ILE A 73 -0.83 -4.06 2.03
CA ILE A 73 -1.81 -5.13 1.78
C ILE A 73 -3.07 -4.89 2.61
N VAL A 74 -2.92 -4.64 3.91
CA VAL A 74 -4.06 -4.35 4.80
C VAL A 74 -4.81 -3.12 4.31
N ASN A 75 -4.10 -2.07 3.91
CA ASN A 75 -4.71 -0.86 3.37
C ASN A 75 -5.50 -1.15 2.07
N SER A 76 -4.94 -1.92 1.14
CA SER A 76 -5.65 -2.35 -0.07
C SER A 76 -6.94 -3.10 0.24
N ILE A 77 -6.91 -4.01 1.23
CA ILE A 77 -8.09 -4.77 1.68
C ILE A 77 -9.16 -3.82 2.21
N ILE A 78 -8.79 -2.82 3.03
CA ILE A 78 -9.73 -1.81 3.54
C ILE A 78 -10.40 -1.07 2.37
N VAL A 79 -9.63 -0.59 1.40
CA VAL A 79 -10.19 0.11 0.22
C VAL A 79 -11.10 -0.82 -0.60
N PHE A 80 -10.73 -2.09 -0.73
CA PHE A 80 -11.55 -3.09 -1.43
C PHE A 80 -12.90 -3.33 -0.72
N LEU A 81 -12.90 -3.46 0.61
CA LEU A 81 -14.12 -3.61 1.40
C LEU A 81 -15.02 -2.37 1.26
N ILE A 82 -14.44 -1.16 1.26
CA ILE A 82 -15.18 0.08 0.99
C ILE A 82 -15.78 0.04 -0.43
N ALA A 83 -15.05 -0.46 -1.43
CA ALA A 83 -15.56 -0.60 -2.79
C ALA A 83 -16.80 -1.49 -2.86
N ILE A 84 -16.79 -2.62 -2.13
CA ILE A 84 -17.93 -3.54 -2.02
C ILE A 84 -19.12 -2.83 -1.38
N LEU A 85 -18.93 -2.17 -0.24
CA LEU A 85 -20.00 -1.44 0.46
C LEU A 85 -20.64 -0.37 -0.43
N VAL A 86 -19.82 0.44 -1.11
CA VAL A 86 -20.32 1.48 -2.03
C VAL A 86 -21.12 0.86 -3.17
N THR A 87 -20.70 -0.31 -3.68
CA THR A 87 -21.42 -1.02 -4.74
C THR A 87 -22.76 -1.57 -4.24
N ALA A 88 -22.77 -2.17 -3.05
CA ALA A 88 -23.98 -2.69 -2.42
C ALA A 88 -25.01 -1.58 -2.15
N ILE A 89 -24.60 -0.45 -1.54
CA ILE A 89 -25.48 0.69 -1.27
C ILE A 89 -26.08 1.25 -2.56
N LYS A 90 -25.27 1.38 -3.63
CA LYS A 90 -25.77 1.82 -4.94
C LYS A 90 -26.81 0.87 -5.52
N LYS A 91 -26.66 -0.45 -5.30
CA LYS A 91 -27.60 -1.47 -5.75
C LYS A 91 -28.93 -1.43 -4.98
N PHE A 92 -28.92 -1.09 -3.70
CA PHE A 92 -30.15 -0.99 -2.90
C PHE A 92 -30.92 0.33 -3.11
N ARG A 93 -30.23 1.40 -3.48
CA ARG A 93 -30.85 2.71 -3.75
C ARG A 93 -31.47 2.81 -5.15
N ASN A 94 -31.08 1.93 -6.06
CA ASN A 94 -31.46 1.96 -7.47
C ASN A 94 -32.40 0.80 -7.80
#